data_AF-A0A2W4T8X2-F1
#
_entry.id   AF-A0A2W4T8X2-F1
#
_cell.length_a   1.000
_cell.length_b   1.000
_cell.length_c   1.000
_cell.angle_alpha   90.00
_cell.angle_beta   90.00
_cell.angle_gamma   90.00
#
_symmetry.space_group_name_H-M   'P 1'
#
loop_
_entity.id
_entity.type
_entity.pdbx_description
1 polymer ?
#
loop_
_entity_poly.entity_id
_entity_poly.type
_entity_poly.pdbx_seq_one_letter_code
_entity_poly.pdbx_strand_id
1 'polypeptide(L)'
;MRPLDDLLDECELHILAIHEAMLRCPQPLTVSHFATRNPDLIAALDQFAYRFAKLQDTMSVQLFRRFALDALHEPVESMPVIDILNLLERYRYLPSTLRWQEIREIRNQITHEYCMDHGELIETLGIAFGMVAEMFGIVTTLKKAVSPLIKTPD
;
A
#
# COMPACT_ATOMS: atom_id res chain seq x y z
N MET A 1 -5.00 0.86 21.57
CA MET A 1 -4.16 0.82 20.35
C MET A 1 -4.44 -0.49 19.64
N ARG A 2 -4.53 -0.52 18.30
CA ARG A 2 -4.86 -1.75 17.58
C ARG A 2 -3.68 -2.75 17.64
N PRO A 3 -3.95 -4.06 17.83
CA PRO A 3 -2.93 -5.12 17.74
C PRO A 3 -2.18 -5.11 16.40
N LEU A 4 -0.94 -5.59 16.40
CA LEU A 4 -0.13 -5.71 15.18
C LEU A 4 -0.76 -6.68 14.17
N ASP A 5 -1.30 -7.80 14.66
CA ASP A 5 -1.94 -8.83 13.82
C ASP A 5 -3.17 -8.27 13.10
N ASP A 6 -4.04 -7.53 13.82
CA ASP A 6 -5.21 -6.86 13.23
C ASP A 6 -4.85 -5.88 12.10
N LEU A 7 -3.67 -5.23 12.19
CA LEU A 7 -3.19 -4.30 11.17
C LEU A 7 -2.65 -5.06 9.95
N LEU A 8 -1.94 -6.17 10.17
CA LEU A 8 -1.46 -7.04 9.10
C LEU A 8 -2.63 -7.67 8.33
N ASP A 9 -3.64 -8.16 9.04
CA ASP A 9 -4.84 -8.75 8.44
C ASP A 9 -5.65 -7.71 7.64
N GLU A 10 -5.77 -6.47 8.15
CA GLU A 10 -6.38 -5.38 7.38
C GLU A 10 -5.59 -5.07 6.10
N CYS A 11 -4.26 -5.03 6.17
CA CYS A 11 -3.43 -4.84 4.97
C CYS A 11 -3.67 -5.96 3.94
N GLU A 12 -3.76 -7.22 4.37
CA GLU A 12 -4.05 -8.35 3.48
C GLU A 12 -5.44 -8.23 2.84
N LEU A 13 -6.46 -7.81 3.59
CA LEU A 13 -7.79 -7.56 3.04
C LEU A 13 -7.80 -6.46 1.98
N HIS A 14 -7.03 -5.38 2.20
CA HIS A 14 -6.87 -4.34 1.17
C HIS A 14 -6.15 -4.86 -0.07
N ILE A 15 -5.10 -5.66 0.11
CA ILE A 15 -4.34 -6.25 -1.01
C ILE A 15 -5.22 -7.20 -1.83
N LEU A 16 -6.02 -8.04 -1.17
CA LEU A 16 -6.99 -8.90 -1.85
C LEU A 16 -7.97 -8.07 -2.70
N ALA A 17 -8.58 -7.05 -2.10
CA ALA A 17 -9.53 -6.18 -2.81
C ALA A 17 -8.88 -5.37 -3.95
N ILE A 18 -7.60 -5.02 -3.84
CA ILE A 18 -6.80 -4.41 -4.92
C ILE A 18 -6.65 -5.40 -6.07
N HIS A 19 -6.24 -6.64 -5.81
CA HIS A 19 -6.08 -7.65 -6.86
C HIS A 19 -7.40 -7.96 -7.56
N GLU A 20 -8.51 -8.08 -6.83
CA GLU A 20 -9.85 -8.28 -7.40
C GLU A 20 -10.28 -7.11 -8.32
N ALA A 21 -9.90 -5.88 -7.96
CA ALA A 21 -10.13 -4.72 -8.81
C ALA A 21 -9.26 -4.76 -10.07
N MET A 22 -7.96 -5.05 -9.93
CA MET A 22 -7.03 -5.15 -11.06
C MET A 22 -7.42 -6.24 -12.07
N LEU A 23 -7.97 -7.37 -11.60
CA LEU A 23 -8.47 -8.45 -12.45
C LEU A 23 -9.67 -8.06 -13.32
N ARG A 24 -10.45 -7.04 -12.90
CA ARG A 24 -11.57 -6.50 -13.67
C ARG A 24 -11.14 -5.40 -14.64
N CYS A 25 -9.90 -4.96 -14.57
CA CYS A 25 -9.35 -3.94 -15.46
C CYS A 25 -8.67 -4.58 -16.69
N PRO A 26 -8.80 -3.99 -17.88
CA PRO A 26 -8.02 -4.38 -19.05
C PRO A 26 -6.51 -4.33 -18.77
N GLN A 27 -5.78 -5.27 -19.37
CA GLN A 27 -4.33 -5.36 -19.27
C GLN A 27 -3.73 -5.43 -20.69
N PRO A 28 -3.13 -4.35 -21.23
CA PRO A 28 -2.89 -3.04 -20.58
C PRO A 28 -4.13 -2.14 -20.56
N LEU A 29 -4.18 -1.23 -19.57
CA LEU A 29 -5.13 -0.12 -19.55
C LEU A 29 -4.73 0.92 -20.61
N THR A 30 -5.68 1.39 -21.41
CA THR A 30 -5.44 2.36 -22.51
C THR A 30 -6.56 3.38 -22.62
N VAL A 31 -6.27 4.54 -23.21
CA VAL A 31 -7.20 5.69 -23.33
C VAL A 31 -8.51 5.30 -24.02
N SER A 32 -8.48 4.34 -24.95
CA SER A 32 -9.68 3.88 -25.66
C SER A 32 -10.73 3.27 -24.74
N HIS A 33 -10.35 2.75 -23.57
CA HIS A 33 -11.30 2.19 -22.60
C HIS A 33 -12.15 3.25 -21.90
N PHE A 34 -11.69 4.51 -21.87
CA PHE A 34 -12.40 5.63 -21.28
C PHE A 34 -13.36 6.31 -22.25
N ALA A 35 -13.21 6.07 -23.56
CA ALA A 35 -14.08 6.65 -24.59
C ALA A 35 -15.56 6.25 -24.45
N THR A 36 -15.83 5.05 -23.91
CA THR A 36 -17.19 4.51 -23.77
C THR A 36 -17.76 4.67 -22.37
N ARG A 37 -16.97 5.18 -21.40
CA ARG A 37 -17.35 5.33 -19.99
C ARG A 37 -17.99 4.06 -19.39
N ASN A 38 -17.34 2.92 -19.59
CA ASN A 38 -17.81 1.63 -19.07
C ASN A 38 -17.96 1.68 -17.53
N PRO A 39 -19.20 1.55 -16.98
CA PRO A 39 -19.44 1.65 -15.53
C PRO A 39 -18.68 0.60 -14.71
N ASP A 40 -18.52 -0.62 -15.24
CA ASP A 40 -17.85 -1.71 -14.53
C ASP A 40 -16.35 -1.44 -14.38
N LEU A 41 -15.74 -0.86 -15.43
CA LEU A 41 -14.34 -0.45 -15.40
C LEU A 41 -14.14 0.70 -14.41
N ILE A 42 -15.01 1.71 -14.44
CA ILE A 42 -14.93 2.85 -13.51
C ILE A 42 -15.05 2.34 -12.07
N ALA A 43 -16.03 1.49 -11.78
CA ALA A 43 -16.19 0.92 -10.44
C ALA A 43 -14.98 0.06 -10.00
N ALA A 44 -14.32 -0.63 -10.94
CA ALA A 44 -13.09 -1.36 -10.65
C ALA A 44 -11.92 -0.41 -10.32
N LEU A 45 -11.74 0.66 -11.10
CA LEU A 45 -10.71 1.66 -10.87
C LEU A 45 -10.94 2.45 -9.57
N ASP A 46 -12.18 2.79 -9.24
CA ASP A 46 -12.54 3.44 -7.98
C ASP A 46 -12.21 2.55 -6.78
N GLN A 47 -12.55 1.26 -6.87
CA GLN A 47 -12.19 0.28 -5.84
C GLN A 47 -10.68 0.19 -5.70
N PHE A 48 -9.95 0.11 -6.82
CA PHE A 48 -8.49 0.08 -6.81
C PHE A 48 -7.93 1.32 -6.12
N ALA A 49 -8.29 2.52 -6.57
CA ALA A 49 -7.77 3.79 -6.05
C ALA A 49 -8.04 3.92 -4.55
N TYR A 50 -9.27 3.61 -4.12
CA TYR A 50 -9.66 3.64 -2.72
C TYR A 50 -8.83 2.66 -1.87
N ARG A 51 -8.71 1.41 -2.30
CA ARG A 51 -7.99 0.38 -1.52
C ARG A 51 -6.48 0.60 -1.54
N PHE A 52 -5.93 1.09 -2.64
CA PHE A 52 -4.54 1.51 -2.76
C PHE A 52 -4.19 2.60 -1.75
N ALA A 53 -5.04 3.64 -1.64
CA ALA A 53 -4.87 4.68 -0.64
C ALA A 53 -5.00 4.13 0.80
N LYS A 54 -6.01 3.31 1.08
CA LYS A 54 -6.23 2.74 2.42
C LYS A 54 -5.12 1.79 2.88
N LEU A 55 -4.54 1.02 1.97
CA LEU A 55 -3.38 0.21 2.25
C LEU A 55 -2.21 1.07 2.71
N GLN A 56 -1.87 2.13 1.96
CA GLN A 56 -0.77 3.03 2.31
C GLN A 56 -0.99 3.78 3.63
N ASP A 57 -2.22 4.23 3.90
CA ASP A 57 -2.58 4.89 5.14
C ASP A 57 -2.39 3.94 6.33
N THR A 58 -2.89 2.72 6.22
CA THR A 58 -2.74 1.68 7.27
C THR A 58 -1.26 1.37 7.51
N MET A 59 -0.49 1.19 6.43
CA MET A 59 0.94 0.93 6.48
C MET A 59 1.72 2.06 7.17
N SER A 60 1.53 3.31 6.71
CA SER A 60 2.33 4.46 7.13
C SER A 60 1.95 5.00 8.51
N VAL A 61 0.66 5.00 8.85
CA VAL A 61 0.16 5.65 10.08
C VAL A 61 0.28 4.70 11.27
N GLN A 62 -0.02 3.42 11.07
CA GLN A 62 -0.20 2.47 12.16
C GLN A 62 0.80 1.30 12.07
N LEU A 63 0.84 0.57 10.96
CA LEU A 63 1.58 -0.69 10.87
C LEU A 63 3.08 -0.50 11.12
N PHE A 64 3.73 0.43 10.44
CA PHE A 64 5.18 0.62 10.57
C PHE A 64 5.60 1.01 11.98
N ARG A 65 4.83 1.91 12.62
CA ARG A 65 5.08 2.30 14.01
C ARG A 65 4.84 1.13 14.95
N ARG A 66 3.73 0.42 14.79
CA ARG A 66 3.38 -0.72 15.65
C ARG A 66 4.37 -1.86 15.51
N PHE A 67 4.85 -2.13 14.30
CA PHE A 67 5.89 -3.13 14.05
C PHE A 67 7.21 -2.75 14.73
N ALA A 68 7.65 -1.50 14.61
CA ALA A 68 8.86 -1.04 15.27
C ALA A 68 8.75 -1.10 16.80
N LEU A 69 7.59 -0.78 17.37
CA LEU A 69 7.34 -0.90 18.82
C LEU A 69 7.29 -2.36 19.29
N ASP A 70 6.45 -3.17 18.67
CA ASP A 70 6.10 -4.50 19.19
C ASP A 70 7.09 -5.59 18.77
N ALA A 71 7.59 -5.54 17.53
CA ALA A 71 8.47 -6.57 17.01
C ALA A 71 9.95 -6.20 17.19
N LEU A 72 10.28 -4.92 17.04
CA LEU A 72 11.68 -4.44 17.13
C LEU A 72 12.02 -3.86 18.51
N HIS A 73 11.03 -3.59 19.36
CA HIS A 73 11.22 -2.96 20.67
C HIS A 73 11.92 -1.60 20.61
N GLU A 74 11.73 -0.87 19.50
CA GLU A 74 12.32 0.44 19.27
C GLU A 74 11.39 1.54 19.79
N PRO A 75 11.88 2.54 20.54
CA PRO A 75 11.06 3.58 21.18
C PRO A 75 10.63 4.66 20.19
N VAL A 76 9.75 4.29 19.25
CA VAL A 76 9.36 5.14 18.12
C VAL A 76 8.06 5.92 18.35
N GLU A 77 7.47 5.93 19.54
CA GLU A 77 6.11 6.45 19.80
C GLU A 77 5.91 7.90 19.34
N SER A 78 6.91 8.75 19.53
CA SER A 78 6.90 10.17 19.16
C SER A 78 7.65 10.48 17.86
N MET A 79 8.24 9.47 17.22
CA MET A 79 9.06 9.69 16.03
C MET A 79 8.19 10.12 14.83
N PRO A 80 8.67 11.07 14.02
CA PRO A 80 8.13 11.33 12.69
C PRO A 80 8.09 10.06 11.83
N VAL A 81 7.09 9.95 10.93
CA VAL A 81 6.95 8.77 10.05
C VAL A 81 8.21 8.54 9.22
N ILE A 82 8.89 9.60 8.77
CA ILE A 82 10.12 9.49 7.98
C ILE A 82 11.24 8.78 8.75
N ASP A 83 11.37 9.02 10.05
CA ASP A 83 12.40 8.38 10.86
C ASP A 83 12.10 6.90 11.08
N ILE A 84 10.83 6.54 11.19
CA ILE A 84 10.38 5.15 11.25
C ILE A 84 10.69 4.42 9.94
N LEU A 85 10.44 5.06 8.79
CA LEU A 85 10.78 4.47 7.49
C LEU A 85 12.30 4.23 7.37
N ASN A 86 13.11 5.23 7.73
CA ASN A 86 14.58 5.11 7.73
C ASN A 86 15.07 3.99 8.66
N LEU A 87 14.43 3.81 9.82
CA LEU A 87 14.72 2.72 10.75
C LEU A 87 14.39 1.36 10.12
N LEU A 88 13.20 1.21 9.54
CA LEU A 88 12.79 -0.03 8.89
C LEU A 88 13.67 -0.37 7.67
N GLU A 89 14.13 0.63 6.93
CA GLU A 89 15.09 0.44 5.83
C GLU A 89 16.45 -0.04 6.34
N ARG A 90 16.97 0.59 7.40
CA ARG A 90 18.23 0.17 8.04
C ARG A 90 18.18 -1.28 8.50
N TYR A 91 17.02 -1.73 9.01
CA TYR A 91 16.80 -3.10 9.46
C TYR A 91 16.33 -4.05 8.34
N ARG A 92 16.26 -3.55 7.10
CA ARG A 92 15.89 -4.31 5.88
C ARG A 92 14.46 -4.85 5.86
N TYR A 93 13.57 -4.25 6.66
CA TYR A 93 12.13 -4.52 6.61
C TYR A 93 11.39 -3.66 5.58
N LEU A 94 11.96 -2.49 5.25
CA LEU A 94 11.55 -1.66 4.12
C LEU A 94 12.68 -1.69 3.07
N PRO A 95 12.41 -2.00 1.80
CA PRO A 95 13.46 -2.03 0.78
C PRO A 95 14.12 -0.68 0.53
N SER A 96 13.33 0.39 0.52
CA SER A 96 13.81 1.76 0.36
C SER A 96 12.78 2.78 0.86
N THR A 97 13.23 3.74 1.67
CA THR A 97 12.41 4.86 2.12
C THR A 97 12.06 5.79 0.97
N LEU A 98 13.01 6.05 0.07
CA LEU A 98 12.78 6.87 -1.12
C LEU A 98 11.69 6.24 -1.99
N ARG A 99 11.78 4.94 -2.24
CA ARG A 99 10.77 4.23 -3.03
C ARG A 99 9.39 4.29 -2.40
N TRP A 100 9.30 4.20 -1.07
CA TRP A 100 8.03 4.37 -0.35
C TRP A 100 7.44 5.78 -0.53
N GLN A 101 8.28 6.83 -0.59
CA GLN A 101 7.81 8.18 -0.87
C GLN A 101 7.23 8.30 -2.29
N GLU A 102 7.87 7.71 -3.30
CA GLU A 102 7.36 7.68 -4.68
C GLU A 102 5.99 7.00 -4.76
N ILE A 103 5.79 5.89 -4.03
CA ILE A 103 4.49 5.20 -3.92
C ILE A 103 3.40 6.14 -3.36
N ARG A 104 3.75 6.95 -2.35
CA ARG A 104 2.84 7.93 -1.75
C ARG A 104 2.53 9.09 -2.68
N GLU A 105 3.50 9.52 -3.49
CA GLU A 105 3.31 10.56 -4.50
C GLU A 105 2.33 10.12 -5.58
N ILE A 106 2.44 8.88 -6.08
CA ILE A 106 1.47 8.32 -7.04
C ILE A 106 0.06 8.27 -6.45
N ARG A 107 -0.09 7.88 -5.18
CA ARG A 107 -1.40 7.94 -4.50
C ARG A 107 -1.95 9.37 -4.44
N ASN A 108 -1.09 10.34 -4.14
CA ASN A 108 -1.49 11.75 -4.10
C ASN A 108 -1.95 12.23 -5.48
N GLN A 109 -1.27 11.82 -6.56
CA GLN A 109 -1.69 12.12 -7.93
C GLN A 109 -3.08 11.53 -8.22
N ILE A 110 -3.30 10.24 -7.92
CA ILE A 110 -4.62 9.58 -8.10
C ILE A 110 -5.72 10.33 -7.33
N THR A 111 -5.44 10.84 -6.12
CA THR A 111 -6.44 11.61 -5.35
C THR A 111 -6.83 12.93 -6.05
N HIS A 112 -5.96 13.47 -6.89
CA HIS A 112 -6.19 14.68 -7.69
C HIS A 112 -6.50 14.35 -9.17
N GLU A 113 -7.03 13.16 -9.46
CA GLU A 113 -7.35 12.70 -10.82
C GLU A 113 -8.23 13.64 -11.63
N TYR A 114 -9.08 14.44 -10.97
CA TYR A 114 -9.94 15.43 -11.64
C TYR A 114 -9.16 16.56 -12.35
N CYS A 115 -7.87 16.71 -12.05
CA CYS A 115 -6.98 17.66 -12.72
C CYS A 115 -6.24 17.05 -13.92
N MET A 116 -6.29 15.73 -14.11
CA MET A 116 -5.52 15.01 -15.14
C MET A 116 -6.31 14.82 -16.42
N ASP A 117 -5.61 14.77 -17.55
CA ASP A 117 -6.21 14.23 -18.77
C ASP A 117 -6.28 12.68 -18.74
N HIS A 118 -7.02 12.08 -19.66
CA HIS A 118 -7.17 10.61 -19.68
C HIS A 118 -5.84 9.87 -19.93
N GLY A 119 -4.88 10.49 -20.62
CA GLY A 119 -3.56 9.90 -20.84
C GLY A 119 -2.74 9.88 -19.56
N GLU A 120 -2.67 11.02 -18.87
CA GLU A 120 -2.00 11.17 -17.57
C GLU A 120 -2.58 10.20 -16.53
N LEU A 121 -3.92 10.14 -16.41
CA LEU A 121 -4.58 9.24 -15.47
C LEU A 121 -4.19 7.77 -15.70
N ILE A 122 -4.11 7.34 -16.97
CA ILE A 122 -3.79 5.95 -17.32
C ILE A 122 -2.34 5.61 -17.04
N GLU A 123 -1.43 6.54 -17.32
CA GLU A 123 -0.03 6.39 -16.97
C GLU A 123 0.13 6.26 -15.45
N THR A 124 -0.48 7.16 -14.68
CA THR A 124 -0.46 7.13 -13.22
C THR A 124 -1.04 5.83 -12.66
N LEU A 125 -2.19 5.36 -13.18
CA LEU A 125 -2.79 4.09 -12.78
C LEU A 125 -1.92 2.88 -13.15
N GLY A 126 -1.30 2.90 -14.34
CA GLY A 126 -0.38 1.85 -14.77
C GLY A 126 0.84 1.75 -13.86
N ILE A 127 1.42 2.88 -13.46
CA ILE A 127 2.51 2.94 -12.47
C ILE A 127 2.02 2.39 -11.12
N ALA A 128 0.85 2.82 -10.66
CA ALA A 128 0.27 2.38 -9.40
C ALA A 128 0.03 0.86 -9.36
N PHE A 129 -0.45 0.27 -10.47
CA PHE A 129 -0.64 -1.18 -10.60
C PHE A 129 0.68 -1.93 -10.41
N GLY A 130 1.78 -1.43 -10.99
CA GLY A 130 3.11 -2.00 -10.81
C GLY A 130 3.61 -1.93 -9.36
N MET A 131 3.29 -0.84 -8.65
CA MET A 131 3.71 -0.62 -7.26
C MET A 131 2.98 -1.52 -6.24
N VAL A 132 1.85 -2.14 -6.59
CA VAL A 132 1.11 -3.04 -5.68
C VAL A 132 1.99 -4.21 -5.21
N ALA A 133 2.78 -4.78 -6.11
CA ALA A 133 3.67 -5.90 -5.80
C ALA A 133 4.71 -5.51 -4.73
N GLU A 134 5.21 -4.28 -4.77
CA GLU A 134 6.18 -3.76 -3.79
C GLU A 134 5.54 -3.66 -2.40
N MET A 135 4.33 -3.09 -2.31
CA MET A 135 3.60 -2.98 -1.04
C MET A 135 3.26 -4.36 -0.46
N PHE A 136 2.82 -5.30 -1.30
CA PHE A 136 2.57 -6.67 -0.87
C PHE A 136 3.83 -7.35 -0.35
N GLY A 137 4.97 -7.14 -1.01
CA GLY A 137 6.28 -7.63 -0.56
C GLY A 137 6.67 -7.11 0.83
N ILE A 138 6.42 -5.83 1.10
CA ILE A 138 6.66 -5.23 2.42
C ILE A 138 5.77 -5.89 3.49
N VAL A 139 4.45 -5.95 3.28
CA VAL A 139 3.50 -6.56 4.23
C VAL A 139 3.87 -8.02 4.52
N THR A 140 4.20 -8.78 3.47
CA THR A 140 4.64 -10.18 3.59
C THR A 140 5.90 -10.30 4.42
N THR A 141 6.87 -9.40 4.23
CA THR A 141 8.13 -9.39 4.98
C THR A 141 7.88 -9.12 6.45
N LEU A 142 7.05 -8.13 6.77
CA LEU A 142 6.66 -7.81 8.15
C LEU A 142 5.92 -8.99 8.80
N LYS A 143 4.92 -9.58 8.13
CA LYS A 143 4.16 -10.73 8.67
C LYS A 143 5.03 -11.94 8.97
N LYS A 144 6.01 -12.23 8.10
CA LYS A 144 6.99 -13.31 8.32
C LYS A 144 7.88 -13.05 9.53
N ALA A 145 8.22 -11.80 9.81
CA ALA A 145 9.04 -11.44 10.97
C ALA A 145 8.28 -11.58 12.30
N VAL A 146 6.94 -11.44 12.28
CA VAL A 146 6.08 -11.59 13.46
C VAL A 146 5.71 -13.05 13.72
N SER A 147 5.58 -13.89 12.67
CA SER A 147 5.17 -15.30 12.81
C SER A 147 5.98 -16.15 13.80
N PRO A 148 7.32 -15.97 13.97
CA PRO A 148 8.09 -16.66 15.00
C PRO A 148 7.83 -16.17 16.43
N LEU A 149 7.35 -14.92 16.60
CA LEU A 149 7.14 -14.29 17.91
C LEU A 149 5.83 -14.73 18.58
N ILE A 150 4.90 -15.31 17.82
CA ILE A 150 3.58 -15.79 18.33
C ILE A 150 3.66 -17.22 18.88
N LYS A 151 4.75 -17.97 18.60
CA LYS A 151 4.98 -19.33 19.11
C LYS A 151 5.87 -19.36 20.37
N THR A 152 5.41 -18.70 21.44
CA THR A 152 5.80 -19.08 22.80
C THR A 152 4.58 -18.99 23.71
N PRO A 153 3.79 -20.06 23.81
CA PRO A 153 3.15 -20.39 25.07
C PRO A 153 4.20 -21.04 25.98
N ASP A 154 4.35 -20.51 27.19
CA ASP A 154 5.01 -21.21 28.31
C ASP A 154 4.46 -22.62 28.52
#